data_AF-A0A3A4ZQ42-F1
#
_entry.id   AF-A0A3A4ZQ42-F1
#
_cell.length_a   1.000
_cell.length_b   1.000
_cell.length_c   1.000
_cell.angle_alpha   90.00
_cell.angle_beta   90.00
_cell.angle_gamma   90.00
#
_symmetry.space_group_name_H-M   'P 1'
#
loop_
_entity.id
_entity.type
_entity.pdbx_description
1 polymer ?
#
loop_
_entity_poly.entity_id
_entity_poly.type
_entity_poly.pdbx_seq_one_letter_code
_entity_poly.pdbx_strand_id
1 'polypeptide(L)'
;MKNMLKKLSAAAVIFVFLSNFFPKASLGAINLVKSRESQTVYYLDGLGFRHPFPNFITYKSWYGDDFSKITTVSKEFLATFPLAKNITIRSGKYLVKVQSDPKVYAVEPGGLLRHIQNDEIARALYGSSWEKKVVDLPEIFFDNYKIGSPIKHTWDIPEGVVYKIQGESKYYWKENDTIRPFGSEQAIIDNGYSLIDVVSASNTYYSTKKPVTGISKTVFDPLKEAYSDERDCENKNLKIAFIFLNKGSYTSEQIEKMEAIKSNLSSYYSWATDGLSHLDVSYPIFTLADDGYYINVNNEGKTILVKDEILRSFYEQYEDVFDFVAIFTNFDFFKKEIADFLPVSNIVEGIGKPILDTSQFYGSFGKLKGIINMENIDKYDTSPASKLNEVQNVLVHEILHNWSGAVRFKNTEGKIDLSLLRLPDKAHWSYYDSFVSPLGGSGWADNGDGTFTSAVSLMADTSKKKFSDLDLYLMGLIPSREIEPIKYIVPKIADALGNTLEASEHVVTINQIIEAEGSWQCGNN
;
A
#
# COMPACT_ATOMS: atom_id res chain seq x y z
N MET A 1 -39.18 -47.93 46.62
CA MET A 1 -38.80 -46.68 47.32
C MET A 1 -37.29 -46.43 47.23
N LYS A 2 -36.61 -46.05 46.13
CA LYS A 2 -36.84 -46.12 44.65
C LYS A 2 -38.19 -45.60 44.11
N ASN A 3 -38.28 -44.81 43.02
CA ASN A 3 -37.30 -44.59 41.96
C ASN A 3 -37.31 -43.14 41.41
N MET A 4 -36.13 -42.69 40.94
CA MET A 4 -35.88 -41.84 39.76
C MET A 4 -36.49 -40.42 39.58
N LEU A 5 -35.56 -39.45 39.60
CA LEU A 5 -35.27 -38.41 38.58
C LEU A 5 -35.96 -37.02 38.56
N LYS A 6 -35.05 -36.02 38.63
CA LYS A 6 -34.99 -34.72 37.93
C LYS A 6 -36.06 -33.65 38.21
N LYS A 7 -35.58 -32.52 38.73
CA LYS A 7 -35.31 -31.31 37.93
C LYS A 7 -34.10 -30.54 38.48
N LEU A 8 -33.33 -29.91 37.60
CA LEU A 8 -32.14 -29.12 37.95
C LEU A 8 -32.56 -27.71 38.41
N SER A 9 -31.84 -27.17 39.40
CA SER A 9 -31.83 -25.73 39.70
C SER A 9 -30.57 -25.11 39.10
N ALA A 10 -30.69 -23.94 38.49
CA ALA A 10 -29.55 -23.24 37.91
C ALA A 10 -28.66 -22.62 39.01
N ALA A 11 -27.35 -22.81 38.89
CA ALA A 11 -26.35 -22.03 39.62
C ALA A 11 -25.47 -21.31 38.59
N ALA A 12 -25.47 -19.98 38.61
CA ALA A 12 -24.67 -19.18 37.70
C ALA A 12 -23.18 -19.26 38.12
N VAL A 13 -22.36 -19.87 37.26
CA VAL A 13 -20.89 -19.82 37.41
C VAL A 13 -20.39 -18.59 36.67
N ILE A 14 -20.12 -17.52 37.41
CA ILE A 14 -19.42 -16.35 36.90
C ILE A 14 -17.95 -16.74 36.71
N PHE A 15 -17.58 -17.08 35.46
CA PHE A 15 -16.18 -17.19 35.07
C PHE A 15 -15.57 -15.80 35.01
N VAL A 16 -15.01 -15.35 36.14
CA VAL A 16 -14.08 -14.22 36.14
C VAL A 16 -12.83 -14.70 35.43
N PHE A 17 -12.70 -14.36 34.14
CA PHE A 17 -11.41 -14.40 33.45
C PHE A 17 -10.50 -13.34 34.08
N LEU A 18 -9.81 -13.73 35.15
CA LEU A 18 -8.56 -13.11 35.56
C LEU A 18 -7.53 -13.41 34.47
N SER A 19 -7.61 -12.64 33.38
CA SER A 19 -6.48 -12.49 32.48
C SER A 19 -5.33 -11.97 33.32
N ASN A 20 -4.33 -12.83 33.55
CA ASN A 20 -3.07 -12.41 34.14
C ASN A 20 -2.37 -11.48 33.16
N PHE A 21 -2.75 -10.20 33.18
CA PHE A 21 -1.92 -9.08 32.78
C PHE A 21 -0.75 -9.01 33.77
N PHE A 22 0.16 -9.98 33.67
CA PHE A 22 1.56 -9.63 33.83
C PHE A 22 1.81 -8.54 32.78
N PRO A 23 2.21 -7.32 33.17
CA PRO A 23 2.77 -6.42 32.18
C PRO A 23 3.95 -7.17 31.56
N LYS A 24 3.84 -7.50 30.26
CA LYS A 24 5.02 -7.93 29.49
C LYS A 24 6.04 -6.82 29.72
N ALA A 25 7.11 -7.14 30.44
CA ALA A 25 8.16 -6.17 30.74
C ALA A 25 8.59 -5.56 29.40
N SER A 26 8.70 -4.22 29.36
CA SER A 26 9.06 -3.51 28.13
C SER A 26 10.29 -4.17 27.50
N LEU A 27 10.09 -4.80 26.33
CA LEU A 27 11.14 -5.51 25.60
C LEU A 27 12.14 -4.55 24.93
N GLY A 28 12.04 -3.26 25.21
CA GLY A 28 12.92 -2.21 24.71
C GLY A 28 14.34 -2.28 25.29
N ALA A 29 15.13 -3.26 24.84
CA ALA A 29 16.59 -3.22 24.71
C ALA A 29 17.21 -4.54 24.20
N ILE A 30 16.53 -5.68 24.33
CA ILE A 30 17.15 -7.01 24.17
C ILE A 30 16.64 -7.71 22.91
N ASN A 31 17.36 -7.51 21.80
CA ASN A 31 17.04 -8.14 20.51
C ASN A 31 17.88 -9.39 20.23
N LEU A 32 19.04 -9.57 20.87
CA LEU A 32 19.92 -10.74 20.69
C LEU A 32 20.12 -11.47 22.02
N VAL A 33 19.86 -12.78 22.03
CA VAL A 33 19.93 -13.61 23.23
C VAL A 33 20.57 -14.97 23.01
N LYS A 34 21.14 -15.53 24.08
CA LYS A 34 21.53 -16.95 24.20
C LYS A 34 21.34 -17.44 25.63
N SER A 35 21.27 -18.76 25.83
CA SER A 35 21.42 -19.34 27.17
C SER A 35 22.89 -19.63 27.48
N ARG A 36 23.19 -19.94 28.75
CA ARG A 36 24.48 -20.56 29.12
C ARG A 36 24.57 -22.03 28.71
N GLU A 37 23.44 -22.67 28.43
CA GLU A 37 23.31 -24.09 28.10
C GLU A 37 23.38 -24.37 26.58
N SER A 38 23.32 -23.34 25.73
CA SER A 38 23.40 -23.46 24.27
C SER A 38 24.28 -22.38 23.65
N GLN A 39 24.95 -22.72 22.54
CA GLN A 39 25.69 -21.76 21.73
C GLN A 39 24.82 -21.07 20.66
N THR A 40 23.58 -21.54 20.43
CA THR A 40 22.64 -20.90 19.51
C THR A 40 22.32 -19.49 19.99
N VAL A 41 22.56 -18.51 19.11
CA VAL A 41 22.08 -17.13 19.27
C VAL A 41 20.70 -17.03 18.64
N TYR A 42 19.81 -16.29 19.27
CA TYR A 42 18.47 -15.99 18.74
C TYR A 42 18.28 -14.48 18.63
N TYR A 43 17.61 -14.06 17.55
CA TYR A 43 16.97 -12.75 17.47
C TYR A 43 15.58 -12.83 18.14
N LEU A 44 15.22 -11.87 18.99
CA LEU A 44 13.88 -11.73 19.56
C LEU A 44 13.11 -10.67 18.77
N ASP A 45 11.91 -11.02 18.30
CA ASP A 45 11.06 -10.10 17.54
C ASP A 45 10.12 -9.28 18.45
N GLY A 46 9.41 -8.31 17.85
CA GLY A 46 8.43 -7.49 18.57
C GLY A 46 7.14 -8.22 18.96
N LEU A 47 6.86 -9.39 18.37
CA LEU A 47 5.65 -10.18 18.61
C LEU A 47 5.81 -11.18 19.77
N GLY A 48 7.04 -11.53 20.12
CA GLY A 48 7.40 -12.44 21.19
C GLY A 48 7.91 -13.81 20.71
N PHE A 49 8.39 -13.92 19.48
CA PHE A 49 9.07 -15.11 18.95
C PHE A 49 10.60 -14.98 19.07
N ARG A 50 11.28 -16.13 18.95
CA ARG A 50 12.74 -16.22 18.85
C ARG A 50 13.15 -16.90 17.54
N HIS A 51 14.04 -16.25 16.80
CA HIS A 51 14.54 -16.68 15.50
C HIS A 51 16.00 -17.10 15.63
N PRO A 52 16.35 -18.39 15.49
CA PRO A 52 17.74 -18.82 15.63
C PRO A 52 18.60 -18.36 14.46
N PHE A 53 19.86 -18.00 14.74
CA PHE A 53 20.90 -17.97 13.73
C PHE A 53 21.39 -19.41 13.49
N PRO A 54 21.20 -20.00 12.30
CA PRO A 54 21.46 -21.43 12.06
C PRO A 54 22.95 -21.79 12.12
N ASN A 55 23.83 -20.84 11.81
CA ASN A 55 25.29 -21.01 11.87
C ASN A 55 26.01 -19.66 12.05
N PHE A 56 27.33 -19.73 12.32
CA PHE A 56 28.18 -18.56 12.54
C PHE A 56 28.26 -17.61 11.32
N ILE A 57 28.28 -18.13 10.09
CA ILE A 57 28.32 -17.30 8.87
C ILE A 57 27.05 -16.45 8.75
N THR A 58 25.89 -17.04 9.08
CA THR A 58 24.62 -16.31 9.10
C THR A 58 24.64 -15.19 10.16
N TYR A 59 25.05 -15.47 11.40
CA TYR A 59 25.23 -14.42 12.41
C TYR A 59 26.19 -13.32 11.95
N LYS A 60 27.35 -13.72 11.42
CA LYS A 60 28.40 -12.81 10.93
C LYS A 60 27.94 -11.93 9.77
N SER A 61 27.04 -12.42 8.92
CA SER A 61 26.47 -11.60 7.84
C SER A 61 25.66 -10.41 8.33
N TRP A 62 25.08 -10.49 9.54
CA TRP A 62 24.31 -9.42 10.18
C TRP A 62 25.13 -8.58 11.16
N TYR A 63 25.89 -9.22 12.07
CA TYR A 63 26.56 -8.55 13.19
C TYR A 63 28.09 -8.57 13.13
N GLY A 64 28.67 -9.12 12.06
CA GLY A 64 30.12 -9.28 11.94
C GLY A 64 30.68 -10.19 13.03
N ASP A 65 31.87 -9.86 13.53
CA ASP A 65 32.50 -10.55 14.65
C ASP A 65 32.17 -9.91 16.02
N ASP A 66 31.17 -9.02 16.08
CA ASP A 66 30.70 -8.39 17.33
C ASP A 66 29.69 -9.31 18.06
N PHE A 67 30.09 -9.83 19.22
CA PHE A 67 29.24 -10.61 20.12
C PHE A 67 28.80 -9.81 21.36
N SER A 68 29.20 -8.54 21.49
CA SER A 68 28.94 -7.72 22.70
C SER A 68 27.46 -7.39 22.91
N LYS A 69 26.68 -7.39 21.84
CA LYS A 69 25.22 -7.12 21.84
C LYS A 69 24.37 -8.31 22.31
N ILE A 70 24.96 -9.49 22.51
CA ILE A 70 24.22 -10.70 22.89
C ILE A 70 24.02 -10.72 24.41
N THR A 71 22.77 -10.70 24.85
CA THR A 71 22.41 -10.86 26.26
C THR A 71 22.32 -12.35 26.63
N THR A 72 23.02 -12.75 27.70
CA THR A 72 22.90 -14.12 28.22
C THR A 72 21.74 -14.21 29.21
N VAL A 73 20.78 -15.09 28.93
CA VAL A 73 19.51 -15.26 29.66
C VAL A 73 19.34 -16.70 30.17
N SER A 74 18.32 -16.97 30.98
CA SER A 74 17.99 -18.34 31.41
C SER A 74 17.24 -19.11 30.32
N LYS A 75 17.20 -20.45 30.42
CA LYS A 75 16.45 -21.26 29.45
C LYS A 75 14.93 -21.11 29.62
N GLU A 76 14.48 -20.86 30.85
CA GLU A 76 13.07 -20.62 31.19
C GLU A 76 12.59 -19.32 30.55
N PHE A 77 13.41 -18.26 30.62
CA PHE A 77 13.14 -17.02 29.90
C PHE A 77 13.10 -17.25 28.38
N LEU A 78 14.08 -17.95 27.79
CA LEU A 78 14.00 -18.25 26.36
C LEU A 78 12.74 -19.05 26.00
N ALA A 79 12.31 -19.98 26.85
CA ALA A 79 11.15 -20.82 26.61
C ALA A 79 9.81 -20.05 26.63
N THR A 80 9.75 -18.81 27.12
CA THR A 80 8.56 -17.96 26.96
C THR A 80 8.41 -17.38 25.54
N PHE A 81 9.45 -17.50 24.70
CA PHE A 81 9.45 -17.08 23.30
C PHE A 81 9.39 -18.32 22.40
N PRO A 82 8.28 -18.58 21.68
CA PRO A 82 8.19 -19.70 20.75
C PRO A 82 9.20 -19.57 19.61
N LEU A 83 9.60 -20.70 19.03
CA LEU A 83 10.47 -20.71 17.85
C LEU A 83 9.70 -20.25 16.60
N ALA A 84 10.35 -19.40 15.80
CA ALA A 84 9.89 -19.00 14.47
C ALA A 84 10.96 -19.34 13.41
N LYS A 85 10.78 -18.84 12.18
CA LYS A 85 11.70 -19.06 11.03
C LYS A 85 13.15 -18.76 11.42
N ASN A 86 14.09 -19.56 10.93
CA ASN A 86 15.52 -19.30 11.08
C ASN A 86 15.88 -17.98 10.39
N ILE A 87 16.83 -17.22 10.94
CA ILE A 87 17.40 -16.06 10.24
C ILE A 87 18.23 -16.58 9.06
N THR A 88 18.08 -15.97 7.88
CA THR A 88 18.88 -16.28 6.68
C THR A 88 20.13 -15.42 6.59
N ILE A 89 21.08 -15.79 5.73
CA ILE A 89 22.23 -14.95 5.40
C ILE A 89 21.72 -13.60 4.89
N ARG A 90 22.38 -12.51 5.31
CA ARG A 90 22.03 -11.15 4.94
C ARG A 90 22.22 -10.91 3.43
N SER A 91 21.26 -10.20 2.83
CA SER A 91 21.33 -9.80 1.42
C SER A 91 22.60 -9.00 1.10
N GLY A 92 23.11 -9.13 -0.12
CA GLY A 92 24.30 -8.40 -0.60
C GLY A 92 25.63 -8.67 0.10
N LYS A 93 25.66 -9.32 1.27
CA LYS A 93 26.86 -9.50 2.09
C LYS A 93 27.76 -10.64 1.58
N TYR A 94 27.13 -11.78 1.27
CA TYR A 94 27.80 -12.97 0.75
C TYR A 94 27.06 -13.50 -0.48
N LEU A 95 27.79 -14.25 -1.30
CA LEU A 95 27.24 -15.16 -2.28
C LEU A 95 27.18 -16.56 -1.65
N VAL A 96 26.17 -17.35 -1.95
CA VAL A 96 26.01 -18.68 -1.34
C VAL A 96 26.04 -19.79 -2.38
N LYS A 97 26.52 -20.95 -1.96
CA LYS A 97 26.39 -22.21 -2.71
C LYS A 97 26.17 -23.37 -1.73
N VAL A 98 25.68 -24.50 -2.21
CA VAL A 98 25.73 -25.77 -1.47
C VAL A 98 26.89 -26.62 -1.99
N GLN A 99 27.35 -27.62 -1.25
CA GLN A 99 28.51 -28.40 -1.65
C GLN A 99 28.21 -29.41 -2.78
N SER A 100 26.96 -29.88 -2.88
CA SER A 100 26.49 -30.80 -3.93
C SER A 100 26.15 -30.15 -5.27
N ASP A 101 26.04 -28.82 -5.35
CA ASP A 101 25.67 -28.08 -6.57
C ASP A 101 26.71 -26.99 -6.87
N PRO A 102 27.33 -26.94 -8.07
CA PRO A 102 28.29 -25.89 -8.41
C PRO A 102 27.66 -24.49 -8.51
N LYS A 103 26.33 -24.37 -8.58
CA LYS A 103 25.62 -23.08 -8.70
C LYS A 103 25.95 -22.13 -7.55
N VAL A 104 26.19 -20.86 -7.89
CA VAL A 104 26.37 -19.77 -6.94
C VAL A 104 25.18 -18.82 -7.03
N TYR A 105 24.70 -18.37 -5.88
CA TYR A 105 23.50 -17.54 -5.75
C TYR A 105 23.84 -16.22 -5.08
N ALA A 106 23.29 -15.13 -5.62
CA ALA A 106 23.11 -13.89 -4.88
C ALA A 106 21.99 -14.08 -3.84
N VAL A 107 22.16 -13.46 -2.66
CA VAL A 107 21.14 -13.42 -1.61
C VAL A 107 20.47 -12.06 -1.64
N GLU A 108 19.15 -12.05 -1.81
CA GLU A 108 18.26 -10.90 -1.74
C GLU A 108 17.46 -10.91 -0.40
N PRO A 109 16.70 -9.84 -0.06
CA PRO A 109 15.91 -9.77 1.16
C PRO A 109 14.99 -10.99 1.37
N GLY A 110 14.80 -11.36 2.64
CA GLY A 110 13.99 -12.51 3.06
C GLY A 110 14.45 -13.88 2.56
N GLY A 111 15.73 -14.03 2.23
CA GLY A 111 16.31 -15.31 1.85
C GLY A 111 15.91 -15.77 0.45
N LEU A 112 15.67 -14.84 -0.47
CA LEU A 112 15.51 -15.16 -1.88
C LEU A 112 16.90 -15.38 -2.52
N LEU A 113 17.10 -16.55 -3.13
CA LEU A 113 18.34 -16.95 -3.80
C LEU A 113 18.18 -16.83 -5.31
N ARG A 114 19.01 -16.00 -5.94
CA ARG A 114 19.04 -15.85 -7.40
C ARG A 114 20.34 -16.40 -7.96
N HIS A 115 20.22 -17.47 -8.74
CA HIS A 115 21.36 -18.12 -9.38
C HIS A 115 22.07 -17.15 -10.35
N ILE A 116 23.38 -16.97 -10.18
CA ILE A 116 24.21 -16.17 -11.10
C ILE A 116 24.60 -17.06 -12.27
N GLN A 117 24.12 -16.74 -13.47
CA GLN A 117 24.15 -17.66 -14.62
C GLN A 117 25.56 -18.08 -15.08
N ASN A 118 26.59 -17.26 -14.82
CA ASN A 118 28.00 -17.55 -15.11
C ASN A 118 28.97 -16.59 -14.39
N ASP A 119 30.26 -16.94 -14.38
CA ASP A 119 31.33 -16.14 -13.76
C ASP A 119 31.55 -14.75 -14.39
N GLU A 120 31.16 -14.52 -15.64
CA GLU A 120 31.33 -13.21 -16.30
C GLU A 120 30.40 -12.18 -15.65
N ILE A 121 29.14 -12.57 -15.43
CA ILE A 121 28.17 -11.76 -14.69
C ILE A 121 28.63 -11.57 -13.24
N ALA A 122 29.14 -12.62 -12.59
CA ALA A 122 29.67 -12.52 -11.22
C ALA A 122 30.84 -11.53 -11.11
N ARG A 123 31.80 -11.58 -12.03
CA ARG A 123 32.93 -10.61 -12.11
C ARG A 123 32.47 -9.20 -12.43
N ALA A 124 31.45 -9.02 -13.28
CA ALA A 124 30.92 -7.72 -13.63
C ALA A 124 30.23 -7.03 -12.45
N LEU A 125 29.42 -7.78 -11.69
CA LEU A 125 28.64 -7.24 -10.56
C LEU A 125 29.47 -7.07 -9.28
N TYR A 126 30.33 -8.04 -8.95
CA TYR A 126 31.03 -8.15 -7.66
C TYR A 126 32.56 -8.01 -7.76
N GLY A 127 33.09 -7.72 -8.95
CA GLY A 127 34.50 -7.52 -9.21
C GLY A 127 35.33 -8.80 -9.41
N SER A 128 36.61 -8.64 -9.73
CA SER A 128 37.56 -9.72 -10.07
C SER A 128 37.97 -10.63 -8.90
N SER A 129 37.35 -10.50 -7.73
CA SER A 129 37.54 -11.35 -6.56
C SER A 129 36.21 -11.80 -5.96
N TRP A 130 35.15 -11.86 -6.77
CA TRP A 130 33.81 -12.29 -6.35
C TRP A 130 33.81 -13.68 -5.70
N GLU A 131 34.73 -14.55 -6.07
CA GLU A 131 34.92 -15.90 -5.51
C GLU A 131 35.18 -15.83 -3.99
N LYS A 132 35.81 -14.75 -3.49
CA LYS A 132 36.07 -14.53 -2.06
C LYS A 132 34.81 -14.13 -1.26
N LYS A 133 33.71 -13.81 -1.93
CA LYS A 133 32.39 -13.57 -1.31
C LYS A 133 31.57 -14.85 -1.17
N VAL A 134 31.99 -15.94 -1.82
CA VAL A 134 31.25 -17.21 -1.83
C VAL A 134 31.44 -17.93 -0.50
N VAL A 135 30.33 -18.30 0.14
CA VAL A 135 30.29 -19.11 1.37
C VAL A 135 29.47 -20.38 1.14
N ASP A 136 29.91 -21.48 1.75
CA ASP A 136 29.14 -22.72 1.75
C ASP A 136 27.95 -22.60 2.73
N LEU A 137 26.74 -22.80 2.20
CA LEU A 137 25.51 -22.98 2.94
C LEU A 137 25.32 -24.50 3.18
N PRO A 138 25.25 -24.98 4.43
CA PRO A 138 24.92 -26.38 4.70
C PRO A 138 23.54 -26.75 4.15
N GLU A 139 23.43 -27.89 3.47
CA GLU A 139 22.23 -28.32 2.74
C GLU A 139 20.97 -28.36 3.61
N ILE A 140 21.10 -28.78 4.88
CA ILE A 140 20.02 -28.79 5.88
C ILE A 140 19.40 -27.40 6.14
N PHE A 141 20.07 -26.31 5.74
CA PHE A 141 19.56 -24.96 5.83
C PHE A 141 19.07 -24.38 4.51
N PHE A 142 19.16 -25.12 3.40
CA PHE A 142 18.73 -24.64 2.07
C PHE A 142 17.22 -24.40 2.02
N ASP A 143 16.41 -25.24 2.67
CA ASP A 143 14.95 -25.11 2.77
C ASP A 143 14.47 -23.87 3.58
N ASN A 144 15.38 -23.11 4.20
CA ASN A 144 15.03 -21.80 4.77
C ASN A 144 14.94 -20.69 3.71
N TYR A 145 15.35 -20.97 2.47
CA TYR A 145 15.45 -20.01 1.38
C TYR A 145 14.42 -20.30 0.29
N LYS A 146 14.05 -19.27 -0.47
CA LYS A 146 13.25 -19.38 -1.71
C LYS A 146 14.19 -19.28 -2.91
N ILE A 147 13.92 -19.99 -4.00
CA ILE A 147 14.65 -19.81 -5.27
C ILE A 147 13.89 -18.79 -6.13
N GLY A 148 14.57 -17.70 -6.50
CA GLY A 148 14.05 -16.67 -7.40
C GLY A 148 14.55 -16.81 -8.84
N SER A 149 14.10 -15.92 -9.71
CA SER A 149 14.55 -15.83 -11.11
C SER A 149 16.08 -15.64 -11.19
N PRO A 150 16.80 -16.38 -12.05
CA PRO A 150 18.26 -16.26 -12.15
C PRO A 150 18.68 -14.88 -12.67
N ILE A 151 19.90 -14.48 -12.31
CA ILE A 151 20.61 -13.31 -12.84
C ILE A 151 21.28 -13.77 -14.14
N LYS A 152 20.69 -13.44 -15.28
CA LYS A 152 21.12 -13.87 -16.62
C LYS A 152 22.00 -12.84 -17.33
N HIS A 153 21.97 -11.59 -16.86
CA HIS A 153 22.68 -10.46 -17.47
C HIS A 153 23.30 -9.56 -16.40
N THR A 154 24.23 -8.70 -16.84
CA THR A 154 24.89 -7.70 -15.97
C THR A 154 23.99 -6.56 -15.54
N TRP A 155 22.78 -6.45 -16.11
CA TRP A 155 21.76 -5.48 -15.73
C TRP A 155 20.67 -6.06 -14.80
N ASP A 156 20.69 -7.36 -14.52
CA ASP A 156 19.75 -8.03 -13.61
C ASP A 156 20.19 -7.81 -12.14
N ILE A 157 20.39 -6.56 -11.73
CA ILE A 157 21.03 -6.20 -10.44
C ILE A 157 20.20 -6.71 -9.25
N PRO A 158 20.78 -7.53 -8.36
CA PRO A 158 20.05 -8.06 -7.22
C PRO A 158 19.62 -6.99 -6.21
N GLU A 159 18.52 -7.26 -5.52
CA GLU A 159 17.95 -6.41 -4.48
C GLU A 159 18.64 -6.54 -3.12
N GLY A 160 18.47 -5.52 -2.27
CA GLY A 160 19.02 -5.50 -0.92
C GLY A 160 20.54 -5.40 -0.90
N VAL A 161 21.11 -4.59 -1.79
CA VAL A 161 22.57 -4.40 -1.94
C VAL A 161 22.97 -2.95 -1.77
N VAL A 162 24.21 -2.73 -1.34
CA VAL A 162 24.86 -1.41 -1.50
C VAL A 162 25.25 -1.29 -2.96
N TYR A 163 24.66 -0.35 -3.67
CA TYR A 163 24.80 -0.14 -5.10
C TYR A 163 25.62 1.11 -5.43
N LYS A 164 26.36 1.08 -6.54
CA LYS A 164 27.06 2.23 -7.10
C LYS A 164 26.87 2.27 -8.62
N ILE A 165 26.37 3.40 -9.10
CA ILE A 165 26.30 3.68 -10.54
C ILE A 165 27.74 3.93 -11.04
N GLN A 166 28.16 3.21 -12.07
CA GLN A 166 29.48 3.35 -12.67
C GLN A 166 29.70 4.78 -13.17
N GLY A 167 30.80 5.41 -12.75
CA GLY A 167 31.11 6.82 -13.04
C GLY A 167 30.63 7.81 -11.97
N GLU A 168 29.73 7.42 -11.06
CA GLU A 168 29.32 8.26 -9.93
C GLU A 168 30.21 8.08 -8.70
N SER A 169 30.23 9.09 -7.83
CA SER A 169 30.89 9.03 -6.52
C SER A 169 29.99 8.51 -5.41
N LYS A 170 28.66 8.58 -5.58
CA LYS A 170 27.66 8.23 -4.56
C LYS A 170 27.47 6.72 -4.42
N TYR A 171 27.06 6.30 -3.23
CA TYR A 171 26.56 4.96 -2.95
C TYR A 171 25.08 5.03 -2.60
N TYR A 172 24.36 3.97 -2.92
CA TYR A 172 22.93 3.85 -2.72
C TYR A 172 22.59 2.51 -2.05
N TRP A 173 21.47 2.42 -1.35
CA TRP A 173 20.79 1.17 -1.08
C TRP A 173 19.86 0.87 -2.26
N LYS A 174 20.03 -0.27 -2.94
CA LYS A 174 19.08 -0.73 -3.98
C LYS A 174 18.06 -1.68 -3.37
N GLU A 175 16.79 -1.37 -3.55
CA GLU A 175 15.66 -2.21 -3.15
C GLU A 175 14.42 -1.88 -4.01
N ASN A 176 13.71 -2.91 -4.45
CA ASN A 176 12.47 -2.84 -5.26
C ASN A 176 12.62 -1.90 -6.47
N ASP A 177 13.65 -2.15 -7.30
CA ASP A 177 14.06 -1.32 -8.46
C ASP A 177 14.12 0.20 -8.21
N THR A 178 14.32 0.60 -6.95
CA THR A 178 14.61 1.97 -6.54
C THR A 178 15.94 2.03 -5.81
N ILE A 179 16.56 3.21 -5.82
CA ILE A 179 17.81 3.46 -5.12
C ILE A 179 17.64 4.60 -4.12
N ARG A 180 18.20 4.44 -2.93
CA ARG A 180 18.17 5.46 -1.87
C ARG A 180 19.60 5.86 -1.53
N PRO A 181 20.00 7.14 -1.64
CA PRO A 181 21.39 7.54 -1.40
C PRO A 181 21.81 7.29 0.05
N PHE A 182 23.03 6.82 0.28
CA PHE A 182 23.66 6.91 1.59
C PHE A 182 24.20 8.34 1.80
N GLY A 183 23.95 8.91 2.98
CA GLY A 183 24.44 10.25 3.34
C GLY A 183 25.95 10.31 3.57
N SER A 184 26.58 9.18 3.86
CA SER A 184 28.03 9.03 4.03
C SER A 184 28.46 7.56 3.93
N GLU A 185 29.76 7.30 3.79
CA GLU A 185 30.29 5.93 3.94
C GLU A 185 30.12 5.39 5.37
N GLN A 186 30.07 6.28 6.38
CA GLN A 186 29.77 5.88 7.76
C GLN A 186 28.36 5.30 7.88
N ALA A 187 27.37 5.85 7.16
CA ALA A 187 26.01 5.30 7.15
C ALA A 187 25.96 3.88 6.53
N ILE A 188 26.88 3.53 5.62
CA ILE A 188 27.03 2.16 5.09
C ILE A 188 27.54 1.23 6.21
N ILE A 189 28.54 1.69 6.97
CA ILE A 189 29.19 0.97 8.08
C ILE A 189 28.24 0.78 9.27
N ASP A 190 27.47 1.82 9.64
CA ASP A 190 26.47 1.76 10.71
C ASP A 190 25.38 0.72 10.41
N ASN A 191 25.03 0.59 9.13
CA ASN A 191 24.16 -0.48 8.64
C ASN A 191 24.88 -1.82 8.41
N GLY A 192 26.13 -2.01 8.84
CA GLY A 192 26.85 -3.30 8.81
C GLY A 192 27.37 -3.73 7.43
N TYR A 193 27.41 -2.83 6.45
CA TYR A 193 28.07 -3.05 5.15
C TYR A 193 29.43 -2.33 5.11
N SER A 194 30.15 -2.51 4.00
CA SER A 194 31.47 -1.95 3.77
C SER A 194 31.71 -1.76 2.27
N LEU A 195 32.76 -1.04 1.87
CA LEU A 195 33.02 -0.79 0.44
C LEU A 195 33.33 -2.06 -0.37
N ILE A 196 33.73 -3.16 0.28
CA ILE A 196 33.87 -4.47 -0.40
C ILE A 196 32.52 -5.16 -0.66
N ASP A 197 31.43 -4.68 -0.07
CA ASP A 197 30.06 -5.20 -0.25
C ASP A 197 29.34 -4.55 -1.45
N VAL A 198 29.94 -3.52 -2.06
CA VAL A 198 29.32 -2.72 -3.12
C VAL A 198 29.20 -3.50 -4.43
N VAL A 199 27.99 -3.52 -4.99
CA VAL A 199 27.68 -3.94 -6.37
C VAL A 199 27.75 -2.71 -7.29
N SER A 200 28.43 -2.82 -8.44
CA SER A 200 28.64 -1.68 -9.34
C SER A 200 28.24 -1.97 -10.79
N ALA A 201 27.25 -1.24 -11.32
CA ALA A 201 26.79 -1.38 -12.71
C ALA A 201 26.45 -0.02 -13.35
N SER A 202 26.16 0.00 -14.65
CA SER A 202 25.76 1.20 -15.38
C SER A 202 24.26 1.50 -15.29
N ASN A 203 23.46 0.59 -14.71
CA ASN A 203 22.02 0.77 -14.55
C ASN A 203 21.69 2.02 -13.71
N THR A 204 20.75 2.81 -14.20
CA THR A 204 20.10 3.87 -13.43
C THR A 204 18.74 3.39 -12.95
N TYR A 205 18.32 3.92 -11.80
CA TYR A 205 17.04 3.61 -11.15
C TYR A 205 16.41 4.91 -10.67
N TYR A 206 15.15 4.88 -10.27
CA TYR A 206 14.58 6.02 -9.55
C TYR A 206 15.32 6.21 -8.23
N SER A 207 15.98 7.37 -8.08
CA SER A 207 16.60 7.75 -6.81
C SER A 207 15.59 8.48 -5.93
N THR A 208 15.31 7.91 -4.76
CA THR A 208 14.69 8.69 -3.68
C THR A 208 15.66 9.79 -3.25
N LYS A 209 15.11 10.84 -2.63
CA LYS A 209 15.80 12.06 -2.21
C LYS A 209 16.31 11.96 -0.77
N LYS A 210 15.54 11.34 0.13
CA LYS A 210 15.84 11.25 1.56
C LYS A 210 16.94 10.20 1.83
N PRO A 211 18.15 10.60 2.25
CA PRO A 211 19.27 9.69 2.36
C PRO A 211 19.21 8.80 3.61
N VAL A 212 19.86 7.65 3.55
CA VAL A 212 20.20 6.84 4.73
C VAL A 212 21.37 7.51 5.45
N THR A 213 21.12 8.13 6.60
CA THR A 213 22.12 8.89 7.37
C THR A 213 22.71 8.14 8.57
N GLY A 214 22.10 7.02 8.96
CA GLY A 214 22.53 6.13 10.05
C GLY A 214 21.80 4.78 9.93
N ILE A 215 21.66 4.03 11.03
CA ILE A 215 20.95 2.74 11.03
C ILE A 215 19.51 2.93 10.53
N SER A 216 19.13 2.20 9.47
CA SER A 216 17.76 2.17 8.93
C SER A 216 17.19 0.76 9.01
N LYS A 217 15.92 0.64 9.43
CA LYS A 217 15.19 -0.64 9.39
C LYS A 217 15.05 -1.20 7.97
N THR A 218 14.96 -0.35 6.94
CA THR A 218 14.89 -0.84 5.54
C THR A 218 16.19 -1.48 5.06
N VAL A 219 17.31 -1.18 5.72
CA VAL A 219 18.65 -1.69 5.35
C VAL A 219 19.11 -2.79 6.32
N PHE A 220 18.70 -2.70 7.60
CA PHE A 220 19.00 -3.62 8.68
C PHE A 220 17.70 -4.16 9.29
N ASP A 221 17.17 -5.22 8.68
CA ASP A 221 16.05 -6.00 9.22
C ASP A 221 16.27 -7.51 9.01
N PRO A 222 16.66 -8.26 10.06
CA PRO A 222 16.82 -9.71 10.01
C PRO A 222 15.54 -10.51 9.72
N LEU A 223 14.37 -9.89 9.84
CA LEU A 223 13.05 -10.51 9.66
C LEU A 223 12.35 -10.10 8.36
N LYS A 224 12.97 -9.22 7.57
CA LYS A 224 12.48 -8.74 6.28
C LYS A 224 12.05 -9.92 5.41
N GLU A 225 10.80 -9.94 4.97
CA GLU A 225 10.31 -10.96 4.05
C GLU A 225 10.80 -10.67 2.62
N ALA A 226 10.82 -11.70 1.78
CA ALA A 226 11.19 -11.55 0.37
C ALA A 226 10.05 -10.88 -0.39
N TYR A 227 10.36 -10.01 -1.34
CA TYR A 227 9.34 -9.34 -2.17
C TYR A 227 8.34 -10.35 -2.73
N SER A 228 7.06 -10.08 -2.49
CA SER A 228 5.92 -10.71 -3.14
C SER A 228 4.99 -9.63 -3.63
N ASP A 229 4.49 -9.78 -4.85
CA ASP A 229 3.43 -8.91 -5.37
C ASP A 229 2.14 -9.15 -4.58
N GLU A 230 1.75 -8.14 -3.80
CA GLU A 230 0.59 -8.18 -2.93
C GLU A 230 -0.65 -7.55 -3.56
N ARG A 231 -0.61 -7.13 -4.84
CA ARG A 231 -1.78 -6.57 -5.54
C ARG A 231 -2.95 -7.55 -5.48
N ASP A 232 -4.14 -7.00 -5.24
CA ASP A 232 -5.38 -7.76 -5.19
C ASP A 232 -6.58 -6.92 -5.69
N CYS A 233 -7.70 -7.62 -5.87
CA CYS A 233 -9.00 -7.04 -6.20
C CYS A 233 -9.93 -6.96 -4.98
N GLU A 234 -9.38 -6.88 -3.75
CA GLU A 234 -10.20 -6.65 -2.55
C GLU A 234 -10.98 -5.34 -2.73
N ASN A 235 -12.26 -5.40 -2.39
CA ASN A 235 -13.26 -4.37 -2.67
C ASN A 235 -14.38 -4.32 -1.61
N LYS A 236 -14.40 -5.27 -0.67
CA LYS A 236 -15.38 -5.43 0.43
C LYS A 236 -14.81 -5.07 1.80
N ASN A 237 -13.53 -5.34 2.03
CA ASN A 237 -12.88 -5.12 3.33
C ASN A 237 -11.60 -4.30 3.15
N LEU A 238 -11.78 -3.03 2.81
CA LEU A 238 -10.71 -2.11 2.47
C LEU A 238 -10.12 -1.45 3.72
N LYS A 239 -8.87 -1.00 3.65
CA LYS A 239 -8.17 -0.28 4.71
C LYS A 239 -7.66 1.08 4.22
N ILE A 240 -7.80 2.10 5.06
CA ILE A 240 -7.29 3.46 4.77
C ILE A 240 -6.44 4.01 5.91
N ALA A 241 -5.26 4.51 5.57
CA ALA A 241 -4.41 5.29 6.48
C ALA A 241 -4.69 6.79 6.32
N PHE A 242 -4.55 7.53 7.42
CA PHE A 242 -4.61 9.00 7.42
C PHE A 242 -3.25 9.57 7.81
N ILE A 243 -2.64 10.35 6.92
CA ILE A 243 -1.39 11.08 7.16
C ILE A 243 -1.70 12.56 7.37
N PHE A 244 -1.13 13.15 8.42
CA PHE A 244 -1.15 14.60 8.65
C PHE A 244 0.25 15.18 8.49
N LEU A 245 0.54 15.66 7.28
CA LEU A 245 1.81 16.31 6.95
C LEU A 245 1.78 17.77 7.41
N ASN A 246 2.47 18.08 8.50
CA ASN A 246 2.49 19.41 9.09
C ASN A 246 3.82 20.13 8.83
N LYS A 247 3.73 21.46 8.67
CA LYS A 247 4.85 22.37 8.60
C LYS A 247 4.84 23.26 9.84
N GLY A 248 5.91 23.20 10.63
CA GLY A 248 5.99 23.91 11.91
C GLY A 248 5.09 23.27 12.98
N SER A 249 4.36 24.10 13.73
CA SER A 249 3.40 23.63 14.74
C SER A 249 2.00 23.41 14.15
N TYR A 250 1.28 22.42 14.66
CA TYR A 250 -0.15 22.20 14.42
C TYR A 250 -0.95 22.39 15.72
N THR A 251 -2.28 22.49 15.61
CA THR A 251 -3.19 22.70 16.76
C THR A 251 -4.00 21.44 17.09
N SER A 252 -4.56 21.37 18.31
CA SER A 252 -5.50 20.29 18.67
C SER A 252 -6.75 20.30 17.80
N GLU A 253 -7.26 21.49 17.42
CA GLU A 253 -8.43 21.64 16.54
C GLU A 253 -8.22 20.94 15.18
N GLN A 254 -7.01 21.03 14.63
CA GLN A 254 -6.66 20.36 13.36
C GLN A 254 -6.74 18.83 13.48
N ILE A 255 -6.25 18.27 14.60
CA ILE A 255 -6.36 16.84 14.90
C ILE A 255 -7.80 16.43 15.18
N GLU A 256 -8.58 17.24 15.91
CA GLU A 256 -10.00 17.01 16.20
C GLU A 256 -10.84 16.98 14.92
N LYS A 257 -10.60 17.89 13.96
CA LYS A 257 -11.22 17.88 12.63
C LYS A 257 -10.90 16.58 11.88
N MET A 258 -9.62 16.17 11.86
CA MET A 258 -9.23 14.92 11.19
C MET A 258 -9.83 13.67 11.85
N GLU A 259 -9.89 13.59 13.17
CA GLU A 259 -10.55 12.47 13.86
C GLU A 259 -12.07 12.47 13.64
N ALA A 260 -12.72 13.63 13.56
CA ALA A 260 -14.13 13.74 13.17
C ALA A 260 -14.38 13.22 11.75
N ILE A 261 -13.49 13.55 10.80
CA ILE A 261 -13.53 13.02 9.43
C ILE A 261 -13.31 11.50 9.42
N LYS A 262 -12.21 11.02 10.03
CA LYS A 262 -11.83 9.61 10.07
C LYS A 262 -12.92 8.73 10.67
N SER A 263 -13.43 9.10 11.85
CA SER A 263 -14.42 8.31 12.60
C SER A 263 -15.78 8.18 11.89
N ASN A 264 -16.16 9.15 11.05
CA ASN A 264 -17.41 9.10 10.30
C ASN A 264 -17.27 8.42 8.92
N LEU A 265 -16.06 8.34 8.35
CA LEU A 265 -15.86 7.82 7.00
C LEU A 265 -16.31 6.37 6.84
N SER A 266 -16.03 5.48 7.81
CA SER A 266 -16.39 4.06 7.70
C SER A 266 -17.91 3.84 7.56
N SER A 267 -18.71 4.56 8.35
CA SER A 267 -20.17 4.46 8.30
C SER A 267 -20.74 5.13 7.06
N TYR A 268 -20.18 6.27 6.65
CA TYR A 268 -20.58 6.96 5.41
C TYR A 268 -20.26 6.10 4.17
N TYR A 269 -19.07 5.52 4.09
CA TYR A 269 -18.64 4.65 2.98
C TYR A 269 -19.49 3.38 2.88
N SER A 270 -19.78 2.74 4.00
CA SER A 270 -20.65 1.55 4.01
C SER A 270 -22.10 1.91 3.64
N TRP A 271 -22.62 3.06 4.06
CA TRP A 271 -23.91 3.58 3.59
C TRP A 271 -23.90 3.90 2.08
N ALA A 272 -22.81 4.47 1.56
CA ALA A 272 -22.66 4.83 0.15
C ALA A 272 -22.56 3.61 -0.77
N THR A 273 -22.10 2.47 -0.25
CA THR A 273 -21.96 1.18 -0.96
C THR A 273 -23.06 0.17 -0.60
N ASP A 274 -24.18 0.62 -0.03
CA ASP A 274 -25.32 -0.21 0.38
C ASP A 274 -24.98 -1.39 1.32
N GLY A 275 -23.93 -1.22 2.12
CA GLY A 275 -23.41 -2.23 3.04
C GLY A 275 -22.64 -3.37 2.36
N LEU A 276 -22.40 -3.29 1.05
CA LEU A 276 -21.63 -4.29 0.29
C LEU A 276 -20.12 -4.17 0.52
N SER A 277 -19.66 -3.01 0.99
CA SER A 277 -18.26 -2.78 1.34
C SER A 277 -18.10 -2.03 2.66
N HIS A 278 -16.93 -2.21 3.27
CA HIS A 278 -16.51 -1.66 4.54
C HIS A 278 -15.09 -1.10 4.39
N LEU A 279 -14.85 0.02 5.07
CA LEU A 279 -13.57 0.69 5.10
C LEU A 279 -13.08 0.79 6.55
N ASP A 280 -11.99 0.10 6.86
CA ASP A 280 -11.34 0.13 8.17
C ASP A 280 -10.51 1.41 8.32
N VAL A 281 -10.92 2.21 9.29
CA VAL A 281 -10.37 3.52 9.68
C VAL A 281 -9.80 3.50 11.10
N SER A 282 -9.67 2.31 11.71
CA SER A 282 -9.32 2.14 13.13
C SER A 282 -7.89 2.56 13.48
N TYR A 283 -7.04 2.70 12.47
CA TYR A 283 -5.64 3.11 12.59
C TYR A 283 -5.49 4.56 13.10
N PRO A 284 -4.43 4.87 13.87
CA PRO A 284 -4.18 6.24 14.34
C PRO A 284 -3.82 7.17 13.16
N ILE A 285 -4.08 8.47 13.29
CA ILE A 285 -3.56 9.46 12.34
C ILE A 285 -2.04 9.50 12.46
N PHE A 286 -1.35 9.26 11.35
CA PHE A 286 0.09 9.35 11.26
C PHE A 286 0.52 10.80 11.06
N THR A 287 0.98 11.45 12.12
CA THR A 287 1.46 12.83 12.07
C THR A 287 2.91 12.87 11.62
N LEU A 288 3.17 13.59 10.53
CA LEU A 288 4.49 13.69 9.89
C LEU A 288 4.91 15.16 9.81
N ALA A 289 5.94 15.56 10.55
CA ALA A 289 6.51 16.91 10.44
C ALA A 289 7.42 16.99 9.21
N ASP A 290 7.33 18.08 8.44
CA ASP A 290 8.23 18.33 7.31
C ASP A 290 9.70 18.41 7.75
N ASP A 291 10.51 17.49 7.25
CA ASP A 291 11.96 17.38 7.48
C ASP A 291 12.78 17.94 6.30
N GLY A 292 12.11 18.54 5.32
CA GLY A 292 12.72 19.09 4.10
C GLY A 292 12.72 18.13 2.91
N TYR A 293 12.19 16.91 3.05
CA TYR A 293 12.06 15.94 1.94
C TYR A 293 10.63 15.75 1.44
N TYR A 294 9.60 16.09 2.23
CA TYR A 294 8.19 15.87 1.88
C TYR A 294 7.57 17.00 1.06
N ILE A 295 8.19 18.18 1.06
CA ILE A 295 7.74 19.37 0.34
C ILE A 295 8.84 19.80 -0.63
N ASN A 296 8.46 20.17 -1.85
CA ASN A 296 9.37 20.76 -2.83
C ASN A 296 8.73 21.99 -3.49
N VAL A 297 9.51 22.74 -4.26
CA VAL A 297 9.04 23.84 -5.10
C VAL A 297 9.22 23.45 -6.57
N ASN A 298 8.17 23.58 -7.37
CA ASN A 298 8.22 23.29 -8.81
C ASN A 298 8.86 24.45 -9.61
N ASN A 299 9.05 24.24 -10.91
CA ASN A 299 9.68 25.22 -11.81
C ASN A 299 8.92 26.57 -11.92
N GLU A 300 7.66 26.63 -11.49
CA GLU A 300 6.83 27.84 -11.46
C GLU A 300 6.90 28.56 -10.09
N GLY A 301 7.77 28.13 -9.17
CA GLY A 301 7.88 28.68 -7.82
C GLY A 301 6.79 28.21 -6.86
N LYS A 302 6.02 27.16 -7.21
CA LYS A 302 4.88 26.69 -6.43
C LYS A 302 5.21 25.48 -5.57
N THR A 303 4.79 25.50 -4.31
CA THR A 303 4.88 24.39 -3.35
C THR A 303 4.17 23.15 -3.88
N ILE A 304 4.79 21.96 -3.79
CA ILE A 304 4.21 20.66 -4.14
C ILE A 304 4.58 19.60 -3.10
N LEU A 305 3.77 18.55 -2.98
CA LEU A 305 4.07 17.39 -2.14
C LEU A 305 4.98 16.39 -2.87
N VAL A 306 5.93 15.82 -2.14
CA VAL A 306 6.78 14.70 -2.57
C VAL A 306 6.16 13.40 -2.03
N LYS A 307 5.10 12.96 -2.71
CA LYS A 307 4.22 11.86 -2.26
C LYS A 307 4.99 10.55 -2.01
N ASP A 308 6.00 10.26 -2.83
CA ASP A 308 6.91 9.11 -2.67
C ASP A 308 7.67 9.11 -1.33
N GLU A 309 8.24 10.24 -0.92
CA GLU A 309 8.97 10.34 0.36
C GLU A 309 8.04 10.28 1.57
N ILE A 310 6.84 10.84 1.44
CA ILE A 310 5.79 10.80 2.47
C ILE A 310 5.37 9.34 2.71
N LEU A 311 4.99 8.61 1.65
CA LEU A 311 4.54 7.23 1.74
C LEU A 311 5.67 6.28 2.17
N ARG A 312 6.91 6.46 1.69
CA ARG A 312 8.05 5.66 2.15
C ARG A 312 8.34 5.87 3.64
N SER A 313 8.29 7.11 4.13
CA SER A 313 8.50 7.40 5.56
C SER A 313 7.36 6.90 6.46
N PHE A 314 6.17 6.65 5.87
CA PHE A 314 5.07 5.93 6.50
C PHE A 314 5.32 4.41 6.53
N TYR A 315 5.61 3.77 5.39
CA TYR A 315 5.89 2.32 5.34
C TYR A 315 7.22 1.89 5.99
N GLU A 316 8.11 2.83 6.33
CA GLU A 316 9.23 2.59 7.27
C GLU A 316 8.79 2.26 8.71
N GLN A 317 7.53 2.56 9.05
CA GLN A 317 6.97 2.47 10.41
C GLN A 317 5.71 1.61 10.50
N TYR A 318 5.02 1.37 9.38
CA TYR A 318 3.77 0.63 9.29
C TYR A 318 3.86 -0.48 8.24
N GLU A 319 3.11 -1.56 8.46
CA GLU A 319 2.98 -2.68 7.52
C GLU A 319 2.27 -2.24 6.23
N ASP A 320 2.62 -2.87 5.10
CA ASP A 320 1.94 -2.63 3.82
C ASP A 320 0.58 -3.35 3.77
N VAL A 321 -0.41 -2.78 4.47
CA VAL A 321 -1.75 -3.38 4.62
C VAL A 321 -2.88 -2.43 4.21
N PHE A 322 -2.57 -1.32 3.54
CA PHE A 322 -3.52 -0.24 3.25
C PHE A 322 -3.83 -0.15 1.76
N ASP A 323 -5.11 -0.26 1.40
CA ASP A 323 -5.59 -0.03 0.04
C ASP A 323 -5.51 1.44 -0.37
N PHE A 324 -5.72 2.34 0.59
CA PHE A 324 -5.69 3.78 0.37
C PHE A 324 -4.91 4.53 1.46
N VAL A 325 -4.31 5.65 1.08
CA VAL A 325 -3.74 6.61 2.04
C VAL A 325 -4.28 8.01 1.75
N ALA A 326 -4.95 8.63 2.73
CA ALA A 326 -5.40 10.01 2.68
C ALA A 326 -4.38 10.94 3.35
N ILE A 327 -3.93 11.97 2.63
CA ILE A 327 -2.95 12.96 3.10
C ILE A 327 -3.65 14.31 3.31
N PHE A 328 -3.63 14.81 4.54
CA PHE A 328 -4.01 16.17 4.92
C PHE A 328 -2.76 16.98 5.29
N THR A 329 -2.80 18.29 5.12
CA THR A 329 -1.75 19.24 5.51
C THR A 329 -2.27 20.32 6.46
N ASN A 330 -1.38 21.09 7.09
CA ASN A 330 -1.72 22.37 7.74
C ASN A 330 -1.25 23.59 6.92
N PHE A 331 -1.01 23.40 5.62
CA PHE A 331 -0.48 24.40 4.71
C PHE A 331 -0.99 24.17 3.28
N ASP A 332 -1.05 25.25 2.50
CA ASP A 332 -1.46 25.22 1.11
C ASP A 332 -0.32 24.79 0.18
N PHE A 333 -0.65 23.97 -0.82
CA PHE A 333 0.25 23.58 -1.91
C PHE A 333 -0.48 23.67 -3.26
N PHE A 334 0.29 23.69 -4.35
CA PHE A 334 -0.28 23.78 -5.69
C PHE A 334 -0.91 22.47 -6.11
N LYS A 335 -2.16 22.60 -6.54
CA LYS A 335 -3.06 21.56 -6.99
C LYS A 335 -3.88 22.09 -8.18
N LYS A 336 -4.54 21.20 -8.90
CA LYS A 336 -5.50 21.56 -9.96
C LYS A 336 -6.95 21.55 -9.45
N GLU A 337 -7.28 20.59 -8.59
CA GLU A 337 -8.61 20.33 -8.06
C GLU A 337 -8.66 20.48 -6.53
N ILE A 338 -9.84 20.34 -5.91
CA ILE A 338 -9.99 20.51 -4.46
C ILE A 338 -9.32 19.36 -3.68
N ALA A 339 -9.51 18.12 -4.14
CA ALA A 339 -8.74 16.96 -3.74
C ALA A 339 -8.20 16.27 -5.02
N ASP A 340 -7.25 15.33 -4.88
CA ASP A 340 -6.83 14.49 -6.01
C ASP A 340 -6.50 13.05 -5.60
N PHE A 341 -7.16 12.10 -6.27
CA PHE A 341 -6.79 10.69 -6.33
C PHE A 341 -5.63 10.45 -7.30
N LEU A 342 -4.60 9.77 -6.80
CA LEU A 342 -3.47 9.27 -7.57
C LEU A 342 -3.51 7.73 -7.57
N PRO A 343 -3.82 7.08 -8.71
CA PRO A 343 -3.76 5.62 -8.81
C PRO A 343 -2.32 5.14 -8.62
N VAL A 344 -2.15 4.07 -7.85
CA VAL A 344 -0.86 3.45 -7.54
C VAL A 344 -0.80 2.01 -8.06
N SER A 345 -1.83 1.20 -7.82
CA SER A 345 -1.94 -0.15 -8.37
C SER A 345 -3.37 -0.43 -8.86
N ASN A 346 -3.49 -1.19 -9.95
CA ASN A 346 -4.74 -1.76 -10.42
C ASN A 346 -4.47 -3.06 -11.18
N ILE A 347 -5.17 -4.13 -10.80
CA ILE A 347 -5.18 -5.42 -11.52
C ILE A 347 -6.57 -5.82 -12.00
N VAL A 348 -7.57 -4.94 -11.88
CA VAL A 348 -8.95 -5.19 -12.34
C VAL A 348 -9.07 -4.84 -13.83
N GLU A 349 -9.56 -5.80 -14.61
CA GLU A 349 -9.91 -5.68 -16.03
C GLU A 349 -11.42 -5.40 -16.21
N GLY A 350 -11.83 -4.93 -17.40
CA GLY A 350 -13.24 -4.68 -17.72
C GLY A 350 -13.82 -3.35 -17.22
N ILE A 351 -13.01 -2.50 -16.59
CA ILE A 351 -13.44 -1.25 -15.93
C ILE A 351 -12.99 0.04 -16.65
N GLY A 352 -12.49 -0.06 -17.89
CA GLY A 352 -12.02 1.09 -18.68
C GLY A 352 -10.75 1.77 -18.15
N LYS A 353 -10.08 1.19 -17.15
CA LYS A 353 -8.83 1.69 -16.55
C LYS A 353 -7.64 0.79 -16.90
N PRO A 354 -6.41 1.34 -16.96
CA PRO A 354 -5.22 0.54 -17.23
C PRO A 354 -4.89 -0.40 -16.07
N ILE A 355 -4.31 -1.55 -16.40
CA ILE A 355 -3.55 -2.36 -15.42
C ILE A 355 -2.27 -1.58 -15.09
N LEU A 356 -1.99 -1.43 -13.81
CA LEU A 356 -0.94 -0.56 -13.27
C LEU A 356 -0.26 -1.22 -12.07
N ASP A 357 1.05 -1.06 -11.98
CA ASP A 357 1.75 -1.15 -10.72
C ASP A 357 2.83 -0.07 -10.62
N THR A 358 2.71 0.76 -9.59
CA THR A 358 3.73 1.71 -9.13
C THR A 358 3.90 1.65 -7.61
N SER A 359 3.37 0.61 -6.95
CA SER A 359 3.37 0.44 -5.49
C SER A 359 4.77 0.58 -4.89
N GLN A 360 5.76 -0.06 -5.52
CA GLN A 360 7.17 -0.02 -5.14
C GLN A 360 7.75 1.40 -5.10
N PHE A 361 7.28 2.31 -5.96
CA PHE A 361 7.70 3.72 -5.97
C PHE A 361 7.36 4.42 -4.66
N TYR A 362 6.24 4.06 -4.04
CA TYR A 362 5.74 4.59 -2.77
C TYR A 362 6.14 3.76 -1.55
N GLY A 363 6.85 2.64 -1.74
CA GLY A 363 7.26 1.73 -0.65
C GLY A 363 6.24 0.65 -0.29
N SER A 364 5.18 0.49 -1.08
CA SER A 364 4.23 -0.62 -1.00
C SER A 364 4.70 -1.80 -1.89
N PHE A 365 4.25 -3.01 -1.58
CA PHE A 365 4.47 -4.24 -2.33
C PHE A 365 3.29 -4.63 -3.23
N GLY A 366 2.22 -3.83 -3.24
CA GLY A 366 1.08 -4.00 -4.13
C GLY A 366 -0.27 -3.61 -3.53
N LYS A 367 -0.38 -3.61 -2.19
CA LYS A 367 -1.64 -3.32 -1.50
C LYS A 367 -2.19 -1.92 -1.78
N LEU A 368 -1.32 -0.93 -1.86
CA LEU A 368 -1.73 0.46 -2.09
C LEU A 368 -2.33 0.64 -3.50
N LYS A 369 -3.66 0.73 -3.55
CA LYS A 369 -4.42 0.99 -4.78
C LYS A 369 -4.34 2.47 -5.17
N GLY A 370 -4.37 3.40 -4.21
CA GLY A 370 -4.15 4.81 -4.51
C GLY A 370 -3.97 5.76 -3.32
N ILE A 371 -3.52 6.98 -3.64
CA ILE A 371 -3.22 8.05 -2.68
C ILE A 371 -4.19 9.20 -2.89
N ILE A 372 -4.85 9.65 -1.82
CA ILE A 372 -5.85 10.71 -1.83
C ILE A 372 -5.25 11.94 -1.16
N ASN A 373 -5.25 13.08 -1.82
CA ASN A 373 -4.72 14.33 -1.25
C ASN A 373 -5.89 15.23 -0.91
N MET A 374 -6.11 15.45 0.39
CA MET A 374 -7.21 16.25 0.93
C MET A 374 -6.79 17.69 1.24
N GLU A 375 -5.59 18.12 0.86
CA GLU A 375 -5.08 19.47 1.09
C GLU A 375 -5.15 19.91 2.58
N ASN A 376 -5.37 21.20 2.83
CA ASN A 376 -5.16 21.86 4.10
C ASN A 376 -6.40 21.69 4.98
N ILE A 377 -6.24 21.02 6.13
CA ILE A 377 -7.32 20.73 7.08
C ILE A 377 -8.08 21.98 7.54
N ASP A 378 -7.42 23.16 7.56
CA ASP A 378 -8.03 24.42 7.97
C ASP A 378 -9.11 24.93 7.00
N LYS A 379 -9.17 24.39 5.77
CA LYS A 379 -10.23 24.71 4.78
C LYS A 379 -11.53 23.94 5.00
N TYR A 380 -11.54 22.94 5.88
CA TYR A 380 -12.73 22.17 6.20
C TYR A 380 -13.39 22.66 7.49
N ASP A 381 -14.70 22.86 7.41
CA ASP A 381 -15.58 22.88 8.56
C ASP A 381 -16.16 21.47 8.75
N THR A 382 -16.05 20.92 9.95
CA THR A 382 -16.57 19.59 10.30
C THR A 382 -17.68 19.67 11.35
N SER A 383 -18.08 20.89 11.76
CA SER A 383 -18.98 21.12 12.89
C SER A 383 -20.46 20.94 12.50
N PRO A 384 -20.96 21.54 11.41
CA PRO A 384 -22.26 21.19 10.84
C PRO A 384 -22.21 19.81 10.19
N ALA A 385 -23.21 18.98 10.44
CA ALA A 385 -23.29 17.63 9.86
C ALA A 385 -23.28 17.64 8.32
N SER A 386 -23.86 18.65 7.67
CA SER A 386 -23.80 18.81 6.20
C SER A 386 -22.40 19.13 5.70
N LYS A 387 -21.62 19.93 6.44
CA LYS A 387 -20.22 20.23 6.11
C LYS A 387 -19.31 19.02 6.31
N LEU A 388 -19.56 18.21 7.35
CA LEU A 388 -18.91 16.91 7.46
C LEU A 388 -19.27 15.99 6.28
N ASN A 389 -20.54 15.94 5.85
CA ASN A 389 -20.95 15.16 4.67
C ASN A 389 -20.27 15.64 3.37
N GLU A 390 -20.04 16.95 3.20
CA GLU A 390 -19.25 17.47 2.06
C GLU A 390 -17.84 16.82 2.02
N VAL A 391 -17.14 16.76 3.16
CA VAL A 391 -15.81 16.12 3.23
C VAL A 391 -15.88 14.60 3.03
N GLN A 392 -16.89 13.93 3.58
CA GLN A 392 -17.08 12.49 3.37
C GLN A 392 -17.37 12.17 1.90
N ASN A 393 -18.20 12.98 1.24
CA ASN A 393 -18.50 12.81 -0.18
C ASN A 393 -17.25 12.98 -1.05
N VAL A 394 -16.36 13.93 -0.71
CA VAL A 394 -15.05 14.05 -1.38
C VAL A 394 -14.20 12.80 -1.15
N LEU A 395 -14.04 12.33 0.08
CA LEU A 395 -13.24 11.12 0.35
C LEU A 395 -13.74 9.89 -0.43
N VAL A 396 -15.06 9.64 -0.47
CA VAL A 396 -15.58 8.49 -1.23
C VAL A 396 -15.54 8.70 -2.75
N HIS A 397 -15.60 9.96 -3.23
CA HIS A 397 -15.38 10.31 -4.63
C HIS A 397 -13.95 9.93 -5.06
N GLU A 398 -12.94 10.36 -4.30
CA GLU A 398 -11.54 10.04 -4.60
C GLU A 398 -11.25 8.53 -4.49
N ILE A 399 -11.85 7.81 -3.52
CA ILE A 399 -11.78 6.34 -3.46
C ILE A 399 -12.39 5.68 -4.70
N LEU A 400 -13.54 6.16 -5.15
CA LEU A 400 -14.29 5.60 -6.28
C LEU A 400 -13.58 5.79 -7.63
N HIS A 401 -12.71 6.79 -7.77
CA HIS A 401 -11.83 6.93 -8.95
C HIS A 401 -10.91 5.72 -9.19
N ASN A 402 -10.69 4.84 -8.20
CA ASN A 402 -9.95 3.59 -8.42
C ASN A 402 -10.66 2.64 -9.40
N TRP A 403 -12.00 2.60 -9.39
CA TRP A 403 -12.80 1.66 -10.20
C TRP A 403 -13.64 2.31 -11.29
N SER A 404 -14.11 3.54 -11.07
CA SER A 404 -15.23 4.09 -11.83
C SER A 404 -14.92 5.37 -12.64
N GLY A 405 -15.89 5.85 -13.42
CA GLY A 405 -15.80 7.08 -14.22
C GLY A 405 -14.92 6.99 -15.48
N ALA A 406 -14.68 5.78 -16.01
CA ALA A 406 -13.79 5.57 -17.17
C ALA A 406 -14.33 4.66 -18.28
N VAL A 407 -15.45 3.95 -18.07
CA VAL A 407 -15.98 3.01 -19.07
C VAL A 407 -16.63 3.70 -20.26
N ARG A 408 -16.52 3.04 -21.40
CA ARG A 408 -17.14 3.41 -22.67
C ARG A 408 -18.09 2.28 -23.06
N PHE A 409 -18.89 2.49 -24.09
CA PHE A 409 -19.81 1.46 -24.59
C PHE A 409 -19.82 1.40 -26.11
N LYS A 410 -20.26 0.28 -26.68
CA LYS A 410 -20.60 0.21 -28.11
C LYS A 410 -22.02 0.71 -28.34
N ASN A 411 -22.18 1.76 -29.14
CA ASN A 411 -23.49 2.21 -29.56
C ASN A 411 -24.10 1.26 -30.62
N THR A 412 -25.31 1.56 -31.09
CA THR A 412 -26.07 0.72 -32.04
C THR A 412 -25.40 0.57 -33.41
N GLU A 413 -24.40 1.40 -33.74
CA GLU A 413 -23.55 1.26 -34.94
C GLU A 413 -22.28 0.43 -34.69
N GLY A 414 -22.11 -0.11 -33.47
CA GLY A 414 -20.91 -0.86 -33.05
C GLY A 414 -19.69 0.02 -32.77
N LYS A 415 -19.84 1.35 -32.74
CA LYS A 415 -18.76 2.31 -32.48
C LYS A 415 -18.62 2.58 -30.98
N ILE A 416 -17.39 2.85 -30.55
CA ILE A 416 -17.11 3.30 -29.17
C ILE A 416 -17.73 4.69 -28.96
N ASP A 417 -18.52 4.80 -27.90
CA ASP A 417 -19.25 5.98 -27.49
C ASP A 417 -18.83 6.40 -26.06
N LEU A 418 -18.85 7.71 -25.80
CA LEU A 418 -18.38 8.33 -24.56
C LEU A 418 -19.49 9.09 -23.82
N SER A 419 -20.75 8.95 -24.21
CA SER A 419 -21.85 9.81 -23.71
C SER A 419 -22.09 9.73 -22.18
N LEU A 420 -21.68 8.63 -21.54
CA LEU A 420 -21.70 8.46 -20.07
C LEU A 420 -20.54 9.18 -19.36
N LEU A 421 -19.55 9.71 -20.08
CA LEU A 421 -18.35 10.33 -19.50
C LEU A 421 -18.36 11.85 -19.66
N ARG A 422 -17.93 12.56 -18.60
CA ARG A 422 -17.69 14.01 -18.66
C ARG A 422 -16.52 14.30 -19.60
N LEU A 423 -16.75 15.13 -20.61
CA LEU A 423 -15.70 15.66 -21.48
C LEU A 423 -15.23 17.03 -20.96
N PRO A 424 -13.92 17.35 -21.06
CA PRO A 424 -12.87 16.57 -21.72
C PRO A 424 -12.16 15.53 -20.84
N ASP A 425 -12.39 15.48 -19.52
CA ASP A 425 -11.53 14.73 -18.60
C ASP A 425 -11.61 13.20 -18.69
N LYS A 426 -12.79 12.63 -18.99
CA LYS A 426 -13.02 11.17 -19.09
C LYS A 426 -12.62 10.39 -17.82
N ALA A 427 -12.74 11.03 -16.66
CA ALA A 427 -12.53 10.46 -15.34
C ALA A 427 -13.79 10.54 -14.45
N HIS A 428 -14.84 11.20 -14.94
CA HIS A 428 -16.10 11.47 -14.23
C HIS A 428 -17.30 11.04 -15.07
N TRP A 429 -18.42 10.79 -14.39
CA TRP A 429 -19.71 10.56 -15.05
C TRP A 429 -20.29 11.85 -15.63
N SER A 430 -21.06 11.71 -16.71
CA SER A 430 -21.69 12.82 -17.41
C SER A 430 -22.69 13.53 -16.48
N TYR A 431 -22.77 14.86 -16.61
CA TYR A 431 -23.85 15.62 -15.94
C TYR A 431 -25.25 15.16 -16.41
N TYR A 432 -25.33 14.53 -17.58
CA TYR A 432 -26.57 14.07 -18.21
C TYR A 432 -26.95 12.62 -17.88
N ASP A 433 -26.20 11.91 -17.04
CA ASP A 433 -26.55 10.56 -16.64
C ASP A 433 -27.78 10.56 -15.71
N SER A 434 -28.67 9.58 -15.92
CA SER A 434 -29.91 9.42 -15.17
C SER A 434 -29.74 8.73 -13.82
N PHE A 435 -28.52 8.33 -13.45
CA PHE A 435 -28.17 7.91 -12.10
C PHE A 435 -27.47 9.06 -11.32
N VAL A 436 -27.24 8.85 -10.04
CA VAL A 436 -26.45 9.74 -9.17
C VAL A 436 -25.27 8.94 -8.63
N SER A 437 -24.09 9.56 -8.61
CA SER A 437 -22.85 8.98 -8.11
C SER A 437 -21.99 10.09 -7.47
N PRO A 438 -21.08 9.79 -6.53
CA PRO A 438 -20.08 10.76 -6.10
C PRO A 438 -19.29 11.34 -7.28
N LEU A 439 -18.99 10.53 -8.31
CA LEU A 439 -18.22 10.93 -9.50
C LEU A 439 -18.99 11.76 -10.54
N GLY A 440 -20.32 11.92 -10.40
CA GLY A 440 -21.13 12.64 -11.38
C GLY A 440 -22.54 12.06 -11.51
N GLY A 441 -23.20 12.32 -12.63
CA GLY A 441 -24.62 12.04 -12.80
C GLY A 441 -25.51 12.98 -11.99
N SER A 442 -26.66 13.34 -12.57
CA SER A 442 -27.62 14.27 -11.95
C SER A 442 -28.95 13.60 -11.61
N GLY A 443 -29.09 12.31 -11.91
CA GLY A 443 -30.32 11.55 -11.62
C GLY A 443 -31.52 12.05 -12.43
N TRP A 444 -31.34 12.30 -13.73
CA TRP A 444 -32.41 12.79 -14.61
C TRP A 444 -33.57 11.81 -14.73
N ALA A 445 -34.73 12.20 -14.19
CA ALA A 445 -35.99 11.48 -14.29
C ALA A 445 -36.92 12.17 -15.30
N ASP A 446 -37.58 11.38 -16.16
CA ASP A 446 -38.57 11.85 -17.15
C ASP A 446 -39.86 12.35 -16.46
N ASN A 447 -40.34 13.53 -16.84
CA ASN A 447 -41.61 14.10 -16.38
C ASN A 447 -42.81 13.66 -17.25
N GLY A 448 -42.58 12.99 -18.39
CA GLY A 448 -43.61 12.51 -19.32
C GLY A 448 -44.10 13.53 -20.34
N ASP A 449 -43.50 14.73 -20.37
CA ASP A 449 -43.84 15.84 -21.27
C ASP A 449 -42.68 16.25 -22.21
N GLY A 450 -41.58 15.48 -22.20
CA GLY A 450 -40.34 15.80 -22.92
C GLY A 450 -39.34 16.62 -22.10
N THR A 451 -39.67 16.94 -20.84
CA THR A 451 -38.73 17.50 -19.87
C THR A 451 -38.27 16.46 -18.85
N PHE A 452 -37.07 16.66 -18.33
CA PHE A 452 -36.44 15.80 -17.33
C PHE A 452 -36.03 16.64 -16.13
N THR A 453 -36.21 16.12 -14.92
CA THR A 453 -35.84 16.80 -13.66
C THR A 453 -34.68 16.07 -12.97
N SER A 454 -33.69 16.81 -12.48
CA SER A 454 -32.53 16.24 -11.77
C SER A 454 -32.91 15.83 -10.34
N ALA A 455 -32.73 14.56 -9.99
CA ALA A 455 -32.87 14.08 -8.62
C ALA A 455 -31.92 14.80 -7.66
N VAL A 456 -30.69 15.15 -8.09
CA VAL A 456 -29.74 15.92 -7.26
C VAL A 456 -30.30 17.28 -6.85
N SER A 457 -31.05 17.95 -7.74
CA SER A 457 -31.70 19.23 -7.42
C SER A 457 -32.81 19.14 -6.35
N LEU A 458 -33.30 17.93 -6.07
CA LEU A 458 -34.34 17.64 -5.09
C LEU A 458 -33.76 17.12 -3.75
N MET A 459 -32.44 16.93 -3.66
CA MET A 459 -31.80 16.44 -2.44
C MET A 459 -31.72 17.52 -1.37
N ALA A 460 -32.13 17.20 -0.14
CA ALA A 460 -31.97 18.09 1.02
C ALA A 460 -30.50 18.28 1.43
N ASP A 461 -29.62 17.34 1.08
CA ASP A 461 -28.17 17.41 1.24
C ASP A 461 -27.53 16.79 -0.01
N THR A 462 -27.01 17.63 -0.90
CA THR A 462 -26.38 17.21 -2.17
C THR A 462 -25.05 16.48 -1.97
N SER A 463 -24.52 16.45 -0.73
CA SER A 463 -23.34 15.69 -0.34
C SER A 463 -23.69 14.34 0.27
N LYS A 464 -24.91 13.83 0.06
CA LYS A 464 -25.28 12.44 0.39
C LYS A 464 -25.57 11.64 -0.87
N LYS A 465 -24.52 11.38 -1.66
CA LYS A 465 -24.61 10.54 -2.86
C LYS A 465 -24.16 9.12 -2.55
N LYS A 466 -25.01 8.15 -2.86
CA LYS A 466 -24.64 6.74 -2.94
C LYS A 466 -23.92 6.46 -4.25
N PHE A 467 -23.22 5.34 -4.29
CA PHE A 467 -22.64 4.79 -5.51
C PHE A 467 -23.79 4.24 -6.35
N SER A 468 -23.75 4.44 -7.67
CA SER A 468 -24.74 3.88 -8.59
C SER A 468 -24.52 2.37 -8.76
N ASP A 469 -25.53 1.65 -9.26
CA ASP A 469 -25.37 0.22 -9.58
C ASP A 469 -24.19 -0.01 -10.55
N LEU A 470 -23.98 0.90 -11.51
CA LEU A 470 -22.82 0.87 -12.40
C LEU A 470 -21.50 1.01 -11.62
N ASP A 471 -21.40 1.94 -10.66
CA ASP A 471 -20.23 2.05 -9.78
C ASP A 471 -19.98 0.75 -9.01
N LEU A 472 -21.04 0.15 -8.44
CA LEU A 472 -20.96 -1.10 -7.66
C LEU A 472 -20.55 -2.30 -8.52
N TYR A 473 -20.99 -2.39 -9.78
CA TYR A 473 -20.50 -3.40 -10.72
C TYR A 473 -19.03 -3.19 -11.08
N LEU A 474 -18.61 -1.95 -11.35
CA LEU A 474 -17.20 -1.65 -11.69
C LEU A 474 -16.25 -1.87 -10.51
N MET A 475 -16.73 -1.67 -9.28
CA MET A 475 -16.01 -2.12 -8.08
C MET A 475 -15.89 -3.65 -7.99
N GLY A 476 -16.83 -4.40 -8.55
CA GLY A 476 -16.94 -5.86 -8.40
C GLY A 476 -17.79 -6.29 -7.20
N LEU A 477 -18.70 -5.43 -6.73
CA LEU A 477 -19.59 -5.68 -5.59
C LEU A 477 -20.90 -6.35 -5.98
N ILE A 478 -21.43 -6.04 -7.17
CA ILE A 478 -22.64 -6.68 -7.75
C ILE A 478 -22.35 -7.25 -9.16
N PRO A 479 -22.99 -8.36 -9.55
CA PRO A 479 -22.80 -8.96 -10.87
C PRO A 479 -23.54 -8.20 -11.98
N SER A 480 -23.06 -8.30 -13.22
CA SER A 480 -23.66 -7.59 -14.38
C SER A 480 -25.15 -7.85 -14.60
N ARG A 481 -25.68 -9.02 -14.19
CA ARG A 481 -27.11 -9.36 -14.28
C ARG A 481 -28.03 -8.53 -13.35
N GLU A 482 -27.46 -7.83 -12.37
CA GLU A 482 -28.17 -6.94 -11.45
C GLU A 482 -28.10 -5.47 -11.92
N ILE A 483 -27.49 -5.22 -13.09
CA ILE A 483 -27.45 -3.90 -13.73
C ILE A 483 -28.62 -3.75 -14.71
N GLU A 484 -29.61 -2.96 -14.29
CA GLU A 484 -30.68 -2.48 -15.17
C GLU A 484 -30.13 -1.58 -16.30
N PRO A 485 -30.86 -1.40 -17.41
CA PRO A 485 -30.42 -0.54 -18.51
C PRO A 485 -30.15 0.89 -18.05
N ILE A 486 -28.90 1.33 -18.22
CA ILE A 486 -28.40 2.64 -17.85
C ILE A 486 -29.02 3.67 -18.80
N LYS A 487 -29.44 4.82 -18.27
CA LYS A 487 -30.05 5.91 -19.03
C LYS A 487 -29.17 7.16 -18.96
N TYR A 488 -29.16 7.92 -20.04
CA TYR A 488 -28.62 9.29 -20.09
C TYR A 488 -29.51 10.15 -20.99
N ILE A 489 -29.50 11.46 -20.76
CA ILE A 489 -30.25 12.42 -21.59
C ILE A 489 -29.33 13.15 -22.58
N VAL A 490 -29.89 13.55 -23.72
CA VAL A 490 -29.25 14.50 -24.64
C VAL A 490 -30.12 15.75 -24.66
N PRO A 491 -29.66 16.89 -24.11
CA PRO A 491 -30.47 18.09 -24.01
C PRO A 491 -30.71 18.69 -25.41
N LYS A 492 -31.92 19.21 -25.62
CA LYS A 492 -32.35 19.82 -26.89
C LYS A 492 -31.56 21.08 -27.24
N ILE A 493 -31.08 21.78 -26.22
CA ILE A 493 -30.07 22.84 -26.33
C ILE A 493 -28.77 22.24 -25.82
N ALA A 494 -27.72 22.23 -26.65
CA ALA A 494 -26.41 21.73 -26.24
C ALA A 494 -25.88 22.48 -25.01
N ASP A 495 -25.21 21.76 -24.12
CA ASP A 495 -24.61 22.28 -22.88
C ASP A 495 -25.59 22.96 -21.90
N ALA A 496 -26.89 22.67 -22.00
CA ALA A 496 -27.90 23.23 -21.10
C ALA A 496 -27.78 22.66 -19.67
N LEU A 497 -27.71 23.56 -18.69
CA LEU A 497 -27.67 23.26 -17.26
C LEU A 497 -28.93 23.78 -16.56
N GLY A 498 -29.43 23.07 -15.56
CA GLY A 498 -30.59 23.49 -14.78
C GLY A 498 -31.11 22.41 -13.84
N ASN A 499 -32.26 22.66 -13.21
CA ASN A 499 -32.95 21.64 -12.41
C ASN A 499 -33.91 20.81 -13.27
N THR A 500 -34.43 21.39 -14.36
CA THR A 500 -35.30 20.75 -15.34
C THR A 500 -34.85 21.15 -16.76
N LEU A 501 -34.78 20.20 -17.69
CA LEU A 501 -34.30 20.39 -19.07
C LEU A 501 -35.24 19.73 -20.09
N GLU A 502 -35.43 20.34 -21.26
CA GLU A 502 -35.98 19.65 -22.44
C GLU A 502 -34.89 18.77 -23.08
N ALA A 503 -35.14 17.47 -23.24
CA ALA A 503 -34.14 16.51 -23.70
C ALA A 503 -34.74 15.28 -24.40
N SER A 504 -33.88 14.40 -24.90
CA SER A 504 -34.24 13.03 -25.32
C SER A 504 -33.49 12.01 -24.46
N GLU A 505 -34.16 10.94 -24.04
CA GLU A 505 -33.52 9.85 -23.29
C GLU A 505 -32.89 8.81 -24.24
N HIS A 506 -31.73 8.29 -23.85
CA HIS A 506 -31.01 7.21 -24.51
C HIS A 506 -30.67 6.12 -23.50
N VAL A 507 -30.58 4.88 -23.97
CA VAL A 507 -30.40 3.68 -23.12
C VAL A 507 -29.14 2.92 -23.52
N VAL A 508 -28.35 2.53 -22.53
CA VAL A 508 -27.13 1.72 -22.64
C VAL A 508 -27.28 0.47 -21.77
N THR A 509 -27.17 -0.70 -22.37
CA THR A 509 -27.17 -1.97 -21.63
C THR A 509 -25.77 -2.29 -21.11
N ILE A 510 -25.67 -3.02 -19.99
CA ILE A 510 -24.39 -3.49 -19.46
C ILE A 510 -23.59 -4.32 -20.47
N ASN A 511 -24.26 -5.04 -21.37
CA ASN A 511 -23.62 -5.79 -22.46
C ASN A 511 -22.87 -4.87 -23.43
N GLN A 512 -23.36 -3.66 -23.73
CA GLN A 512 -22.65 -2.71 -24.59
C GLN A 512 -21.37 -2.17 -23.96
N ILE A 513 -21.31 -2.10 -22.63
CA ILE A 513 -20.08 -1.78 -21.87
C ILE A 513 -19.14 -2.99 -21.90
N ILE A 514 -19.64 -4.19 -21.61
CA ILE A 514 -18.86 -5.44 -21.66
C ILE A 514 -18.27 -5.70 -23.05
N GLU A 515 -19.00 -5.39 -24.13
CA GLU A 515 -18.49 -5.49 -25.49
C GLU A 515 -17.41 -4.44 -25.83
N ALA A 516 -17.29 -3.36 -25.08
CA ALA A 516 -16.31 -2.30 -25.28
C ALA A 516 -15.05 -2.48 -24.41
N GLU A 517 -15.22 -2.83 -23.14
CA GLU A 517 -14.14 -2.91 -22.13
C GLU A 517 -13.76 -4.35 -21.73
N GLY A 518 -14.61 -5.33 -22.01
CA GLY A 518 -14.56 -6.68 -21.42
C GLY A 518 -15.45 -6.81 -20.18
N SER A 519 -15.64 -8.04 -19.69
CA SER A 519 -16.29 -8.29 -18.40
C SER A 519 -15.38 -7.88 -17.26
N TRP A 520 -15.94 -7.47 -16.12
CA TRP A 520 -15.18 -7.31 -14.88
C TRP A 520 -14.44 -8.62 -14.55
N GLN A 521 -13.12 -8.54 -14.41
CA GLN A 521 -12.27 -9.68 -14.02
C GLN A 521 -11.16 -9.20 -13.08
N CYS A 522 -10.82 -10.04 -12.11
CA CYS A 522 -9.59 -9.87 -11.35
C CYS A 522 -8.44 -10.48 -12.15
N GLY A 523 -7.44 -9.68 -12.49
CA GLY A 523 -6.21 -10.15 -13.12
C GLY A 523 -5.45 -11.15 -12.24
N ASN A 524 -4.64 -12.00 -12.87
CA ASN A 524 -3.74 -12.89 -12.15
C ASN A 524 -2.37 -12.20 -11.97
N ASN A 525 -1.80 -12.28 -10.76
CA ASN A 525 -0.42 -11.89 -10.48
C ASN A 525 0.59 -12.90 -11.05
#